data_AF-A0A820D9X9-F1
#
_entry.id   AF-A0A820D9X9-F1
#
_cell.length_a   1.000
_cell.length_b   1.000
_cell.length_c   1.000
_cell.angle_alpha   90.00
_cell.angle_beta   90.00
_cell.angle_gamma   90.00
#
_symmetry.space_group_name_H-M   'P 1'
#
loop_
_entity.id
_entity.type
_entity.pdbx_description
1 polymer ?
#
loop_
_entity_poly.entity_id
_entity_poly.type
_entity_poly.pdbx_seq_one_letter_code
_entity_poly.pdbx_strand_id
1 'polypeptide(L)'
;MLLEAQLKRQRQGTGNTDIDDDDNCMETEEQFLLQIAETNSKYVYVNTRVDYQYRSTALDNMCVYDYIRLYRKKPINSRDRKQLEAQADTSSSQPKDPQRGRPSSEREAFQAGHPQAASHVNIKRIKPVVPVLLGPPVPRRDRDDTKERYCRSILTLYFPWRSIQDVSDINQTWEEAFQIRQTRILPTSWKIINNIQLLQECKNDRDEHLQQVTEAAQTETDGDYSYPNHNDSDNDVENTEIFDVLEAIDITCIPTINDNTNKAEQIYFEKIVQAVDQA
;
A
#
# COMPACT_ATOMS: atom_id res chain seq x y z
N MET A 1 -39.34 -48.84 -16.65
CA MET A 1 -40.07 -50.11 -16.46
C MET A 1 -39.02 -51.21 -16.63
N LEU A 2 -38.86 -52.10 -15.64
CA LEU A 2 -37.77 -53.08 -15.47
C LEU A 2 -36.41 -52.48 -15.04
N LEU A 3 -35.66 -53.00 -14.07
CA LEU A 3 -35.85 -54.04 -13.05
C LEU A 3 -34.58 -54.01 -12.15
N GLU A 4 -34.75 -54.10 -10.82
CA GLU A 4 -33.86 -54.74 -9.80
C GLU A 4 -32.36 -54.34 -9.68
N ALA A 5 -31.65 -54.39 -8.55
CA ALA A 5 -31.81 -55.13 -7.30
C ALA A 5 -31.08 -54.43 -6.13
N GLN A 6 -31.56 -54.71 -4.92
CA GLN A 6 -30.95 -54.44 -3.62
C GLN A 6 -29.69 -55.30 -3.36
N LEU A 7 -28.68 -54.80 -2.61
CA LEU A 7 -28.27 -55.26 -1.26
C LEU A 7 -26.81 -54.88 -0.85
N LYS A 8 -26.73 -54.14 0.26
CA LYS A 8 -25.81 -54.21 1.43
C LYS A 8 -24.41 -54.87 1.35
N ARG A 9 -23.43 -54.02 1.74
CA ARG A 9 -22.45 -54.12 2.88
C ARG A 9 -21.03 -54.71 2.69
N GLN A 10 -20.08 -53.90 3.19
CA GLN A 10 -18.74 -54.14 3.79
C GLN A 10 -17.56 -54.37 2.84
N ARG A 11 -16.63 -53.40 2.67
CA ARG A 11 -15.50 -52.92 3.53
C ARG A 11 -14.21 -53.75 3.38
N GLN A 12 -13.25 -53.26 2.58
CA GLN A 12 -11.88 -52.81 2.94
C GLN A 12 -10.93 -52.88 1.74
N GLY A 13 -10.13 -51.81 1.53
CA GLY A 13 -8.87 -51.90 0.79
C GLY A 13 -8.54 -50.73 -0.15
N THR A 14 -7.76 -49.77 0.37
CA THR A 14 -6.70 -48.98 -0.29
C THR A 14 -7.05 -47.98 -1.41
N GLY A 15 -6.74 -46.70 -1.16
CA GLY A 15 -6.67 -45.66 -2.19
C GLY A 15 -6.83 -44.27 -1.60
N ASN A 16 -5.79 -43.79 -0.92
CA ASN A 16 -5.67 -42.45 -0.38
C ASN A 16 -5.54 -41.45 -1.54
N THR A 17 -6.50 -40.55 -1.71
CA THR A 17 -6.31 -39.28 -2.42
C THR A 17 -7.01 -38.23 -1.59
N ASP A 18 -6.22 -37.63 -0.72
CA ASP A 18 -6.48 -36.36 -0.07
C ASP A 18 -6.92 -35.36 -1.14
N ILE A 19 -8.13 -34.85 -0.99
CA ILE A 19 -8.60 -33.69 -1.73
C ILE A 19 -7.94 -32.52 -1.00
N ASP A 20 -6.93 -31.94 -1.62
CA ASP A 20 -6.31 -30.71 -1.17
C ASP A 20 -7.37 -29.61 -1.22
N ASP A 21 -8.00 -29.35 -0.07
CA ASP A 21 -8.71 -28.11 0.24
C ASP A 21 -7.66 -26.99 0.33
N ASP A 22 -7.12 -26.57 -0.82
CA ASP A 22 -6.27 -25.37 -0.92
C ASP A 22 -7.15 -24.14 -1.17
N ASP A 23 -8.11 -23.92 -0.27
CA ASP A 23 -8.71 -22.61 -0.04
C ASP A 23 -7.87 -21.88 1.03
N ASN A 24 -6.58 -21.68 0.74
CA ASN A 24 -5.82 -20.64 1.42
C ASN A 24 -6.22 -19.28 0.83
N CYS A 25 -7.47 -18.88 1.10
CA CYS A 25 -7.87 -17.50 1.06
C CYS A 25 -7.05 -16.79 2.14
N MET A 26 -5.88 -16.29 1.74
CA MET A 26 -5.14 -15.33 2.53
C MET A 26 -6.11 -14.17 2.77
N GLU A 27 -6.71 -14.10 3.96
CA GLU A 27 -7.24 -12.87 4.50
C GLU A 27 -6.09 -11.88 4.42
N THR A 28 -6.08 -11.06 3.37
CA THR A 28 -5.21 -9.90 3.31
C THR A 28 -5.67 -9.01 4.45
N GLU A 29 -5.06 -9.18 5.63
CA GLU A 29 -5.16 -8.25 6.73
C GLU A 29 -4.88 -6.86 6.15
N GLU A 30 -5.92 -6.05 5.99
CA GLU A 30 -5.76 -4.72 5.43
C GLU A 30 -4.82 -3.94 6.36
N GLN A 31 -3.61 -3.65 5.88
CA GLN A 31 -2.63 -2.94 6.69
C GLN A 31 -3.03 -1.48 6.82
N PHE A 32 -3.25 -1.06 8.06
CA PHE A 32 -3.71 0.29 8.38
C PHE A 32 -2.57 1.17 8.85
N LEU A 33 -2.50 2.39 8.32
CA LEU A 33 -1.54 3.38 8.79
C LEU A 33 -2.10 4.11 10.01
N LEU A 34 -1.42 3.98 11.14
CA LEU A 34 -1.64 4.78 12.33
C LEU A 34 -0.86 6.10 12.19
N GLN A 35 -1.58 7.22 12.06
CA GLN A 35 -0.96 8.54 12.07
C GLN A 35 -1.17 9.22 13.42
N ILE A 36 -0.11 9.80 13.99
CA ILE A 36 -0.20 10.67 15.17
C ILE A 36 -0.83 12.00 14.75
N ALA A 37 -1.95 12.38 15.37
CA ALA A 37 -2.56 13.67 15.14
C ALA A 37 -1.67 14.81 15.70
N GLU A 38 -1.49 15.89 14.93
CA GLU A 38 -0.59 17.01 15.27
C GLU A 38 -0.97 17.77 16.55
N THR A 39 -2.17 17.57 17.09
CA THR A 39 -2.73 18.40 18.18
C THR A 39 -3.09 17.63 19.44
N ASN A 40 -3.03 16.29 19.44
CA ASN A 40 -3.22 15.43 20.60
C ASN A 40 -2.61 14.06 20.28
N SER A 41 -2.05 13.36 21.27
CA SER A 41 -1.55 11.97 21.16
C SER A 41 -2.68 10.98 20.85
N LYS A 42 -3.32 11.14 19.70
CA LYS A 42 -4.44 10.36 19.20
C LYS A 42 -4.02 9.77 17.88
N TYR A 43 -4.11 8.45 17.80
CA TYR A 43 -3.90 7.74 16.56
C TYR A 43 -5.14 7.87 15.69
N VAL A 44 -4.94 8.26 14.44
CA VAL A 44 -6.00 8.27 13.43
C VAL A 44 -5.67 7.17 12.43
N TYR A 45 -6.62 6.28 12.25
CA TYR A 45 -6.61 5.30 11.18
C TYR A 45 -6.75 6.02 9.83
N VAL A 46 -5.83 5.78 8.90
CA VAL A 46 -5.87 6.37 7.55
C VAL A 46 -5.87 5.27 6.50
N ASN A 47 -7.00 5.10 5.81
CA ASN A 47 -7.09 4.26 4.63
C ASN A 47 -6.96 5.12 3.35
N THR A 48 -5.74 5.18 2.83
CA THR A 48 -5.42 5.95 1.61
C THR A 48 -6.10 5.39 0.36
N ARG A 49 -6.40 4.07 0.32
CA ARG A 49 -7.13 3.44 -0.78
C ARG A 49 -8.53 4.03 -0.89
N VAL A 50 -9.27 4.10 0.22
CA VAL A 50 -10.63 4.69 0.26
C VAL A 50 -10.60 6.17 -0.12
N ASP A 51 -9.62 6.93 0.41
CA ASP A 51 -9.44 8.34 0.04
C ASP A 51 -9.23 8.52 -1.47
N TYR A 52 -8.41 7.66 -2.09
CA TYR A 52 -8.13 7.69 -3.53
C TYR A 52 -9.32 7.23 -4.37
N GLN A 53 -9.99 6.15 -3.97
CA GLN A 53 -11.13 5.56 -4.67
C GLN A 53 -12.30 6.54 -4.78
N TYR A 54 -12.56 7.32 -3.74
CA TYR A 54 -13.63 8.33 -3.71
C TYR A 54 -13.14 9.77 -3.87
N ARG A 55 -11.96 9.98 -4.47
CA ARG A 55 -11.49 11.33 -4.84
C ARG A 55 -12.49 12.05 -5.75
N SER A 56 -12.42 13.38 -5.81
CA SER A 56 -13.21 14.22 -6.74
C SER A 56 -13.06 13.75 -8.19
N THR A 57 -14.08 13.97 -9.02
CA THR A 57 -14.03 13.70 -10.47
C THR A 57 -12.99 14.57 -11.18
N ALA A 58 -12.67 15.75 -10.64
CA ALA A 58 -11.57 16.58 -11.12
C ALA A 58 -10.20 15.86 -11.07
N LEU A 59 -10.07 14.83 -10.22
CA LEU A 59 -8.86 14.05 -10.03
C LEU A 59 -8.91 12.67 -10.71
N ASP A 60 -9.88 12.40 -11.58
CA ASP A 60 -10.07 11.08 -12.22
C ASP A 60 -8.82 10.58 -12.95
N ASN A 61 -8.15 11.47 -13.67
CA ASN A 61 -6.96 11.15 -14.47
C ASN A 61 -5.67 11.06 -13.66
N MET A 62 -5.73 11.12 -12.33
CA MET A 62 -4.56 11.04 -11.45
C MET A 62 -4.34 9.62 -10.97
N CYS A 63 -3.10 9.12 -11.07
CA CYS A 63 -2.71 7.83 -10.47
C CYS A 63 -2.51 7.95 -8.95
N VAL A 64 -2.45 6.80 -8.27
CA VAL A 64 -2.27 6.73 -6.80
C VAL A 64 -1.01 7.48 -6.37
N TYR A 65 0.11 7.26 -7.07
CA TYR A 65 1.38 7.89 -6.73
C TYR A 65 1.29 9.42 -6.75
N ASP A 66 0.76 9.99 -7.84
CA ASP A 66 0.63 11.45 -7.96
C ASP A 66 -0.41 12.03 -7.00
N TYR A 67 -1.48 11.27 -6.70
CA TYR A 67 -2.46 11.68 -5.69
C TYR A 67 -1.81 11.86 -4.32
N ILE A 68 -1.02 10.89 -3.85
CA ILE A 68 -0.32 10.98 -2.56
C ILE A 68 0.74 12.09 -2.57
N ARG A 69 1.45 12.22 -3.70
CA ARG A 69 2.49 13.23 -3.92
C ARG A 69 1.94 14.65 -3.89
N LEU A 70 0.78 14.88 -4.48
CA LEU A 70 0.24 16.23 -4.70
C LEU A 70 -0.87 16.62 -3.73
N TYR A 71 -1.59 15.67 -3.15
CA TYR A 71 -2.75 15.93 -2.29
C TYR A 71 -2.54 15.38 -0.88
N ARG A 72 -3.29 15.95 0.04
CA ARG A 72 -3.49 15.39 1.38
C ARG A 72 -4.92 15.61 1.82
N LYS A 73 -5.43 14.67 2.59
CA LYS A 73 -6.67 14.82 3.33
C LYS A 73 -6.45 15.75 4.53
N LYS A 74 -7.44 16.59 4.84
CA LYS A 74 -7.51 17.33 6.10
C LYS A 74 -8.95 17.52 6.56
N PRO A 75 -9.20 17.74 7.87
CA PRO A 75 -10.51 18.15 8.34
C PRO A 75 -10.96 19.44 7.66
N ILE A 76 -12.24 19.50 7.29
CA ILE A 76 -12.83 20.65 6.63
C ILE A 76 -13.10 21.77 7.64
N ASN A 77 -12.75 23.01 7.30
CA ASN A 77 -13.10 24.20 8.09
C ASN A 77 -14.07 25.14 7.36
N SER A 78 -14.55 26.18 8.05
CA SER A 78 -15.50 27.14 7.46
C SER A 78 -14.97 27.83 6.20
N ARG A 79 -13.66 28.12 6.13
CA ARG A 79 -13.03 28.72 4.93
C ARG A 79 -13.03 27.75 3.76
N ASP A 80 -12.74 26.48 4.01
CA ASP A 80 -12.73 25.45 2.98
C ASP A 80 -14.14 25.25 2.40
N ARG A 81 -15.17 25.23 3.27
CA ARG A 81 -16.57 25.11 2.86
C ARG A 81 -17.02 26.27 1.95
N LYS A 82 -16.72 27.51 2.34
CA LYS A 82 -16.99 28.70 1.51
C LYS A 82 -16.29 28.65 0.14
N GLN A 83 -15.07 28.09 0.08
CA GLN A 83 -14.33 27.97 -1.17
C GLN A 83 -14.91 26.89 -2.09
N LEU A 84 -15.35 25.75 -1.53
CA LEU A 84 -16.02 24.69 -2.30
C LEU A 84 -17.38 25.17 -2.83
N GLU A 85 -18.17 25.88 -2.00
CA GLU A 85 -19.43 26.50 -2.42
C GLU A 85 -19.19 27.50 -3.56
N ALA A 86 -18.20 28.39 -3.41
CA ALA A 86 -17.84 29.33 -4.45
C ALA A 86 -17.34 28.66 -5.75
N GLN A 87 -16.71 27.48 -5.68
CA GLN A 87 -16.32 26.70 -6.85
C GLN A 87 -17.53 26.09 -7.55
N ALA A 88 -18.52 25.59 -6.81
CA ALA A 88 -19.76 25.03 -7.37
C ALA A 88 -20.59 26.11 -8.12
N ASP A 89 -20.63 27.33 -7.58
CA ASP A 89 -21.36 28.44 -8.19
C ASP A 89 -20.66 29.01 -9.44
N THR A 90 -19.35 28.76 -9.63
CA THR A 90 -18.52 29.35 -10.71
C THR A 90 -18.56 28.52 -12.02
N SER A 91 -19.65 27.80 -12.28
CA SER A 91 -19.92 27.23 -13.62
C SER A 91 -20.11 28.32 -14.69
N SER A 92 -20.31 29.58 -14.28
CA SER A 92 -20.34 30.76 -15.16
C SER A 92 -19.08 31.61 -14.94
N SER A 93 -18.11 31.45 -15.84
CA SER A 93 -16.83 32.14 -15.87
C SER A 93 -16.96 33.67 -15.98
N GLN A 94 -16.58 34.37 -14.91
CA GLN A 94 -16.09 35.74 -14.96
C GLN A 94 -14.68 35.78 -14.35
N PRO A 95 -13.70 36.45 -14.98
CA PRO A 95 -12.35 36.56 -14.45
C PRO A 95 -12.38 37.38 -13.14
N LYS A 96 -11.99 36.74 -12.03
CA LYS A 96 -11.82 37.42 -10.74
C LYS A 96 -10.57 38.30 -10.82
N ASP A 97 -10.67 39.53 -10.30
CA ASP A 97 -9.54 40.45 -10.16
C ASP A 97 -8.34 39.77 -9.47
N PRO A 98 -7.09 40.13 -9.83
CA PRO A 98 -5.90 39.54 -9.23
C PRO A 98 -5.88 39.85 -7.73
N GLN A 99 -6.23 38.86 -6.91
CA GLN A 99 -6.15 38.97 -5.46
C GLN A 99 -4.68 39.13 -5.04
N ARG A 100 -4.41 40.18 -4.27
CA ARG A 100 -3.08 40.44 -3.70
C ARG A 100 -2.77 39.39 -2.63
N GLY A 101 -1.70 38.62 -2.80
CA GLY A 101 -1.21 37.66 -1.81
C GLY A 101 -0.93 36.28 -2.39
N ARG A 102 -0.59 35.34 -1.51
CA ARG A 102 -0.32 33.96 -1.90
C ARG A 102 -1.62 33.29 -2.37
N PRO A 103 -1.65 32.68 -3.57
CA PRO A 103 -2.83 31.97 -4.04
C PRO A 103 -3.21 30.85 -3.06
N SER A 104 -4.51 30.69 -2.82
CA SER A 104 -5.03 29.59 -2.02
C SER A 104 -4.76 28.27 -2.71
N SER A 105 -4.37 27.24 -1.96
CA SER A 105 -4.31 25.87 -2.47
C SER A 105 -5.67 25.44 -3.00
N GLU A 106 -5.64 24.68 -4.11
CA GLU A 106 -6.77 23.97 -4.71
C GLU A 106 -7.37 22.98 -3.71
N ARG A 107 -8.70 22.83 -3.78
CA ARG A 107 -9.51 22.03 -2.86
C ARG A 107 -10.48 21.20 -3.65
N GLU A 108 -10.57 19.94 -3.28
CA GLU A 108 -11.43 18.96 -3.91
C GLU A 108 -12.22 18.22 -2.83
N ALA A 109 -13.55 18.21 -2.95
CA ALA A 109 -14.40 17.42 -2.08
C ALA A 109 -14.26 15.93 -2.41
N PHE A 110 -14.52 15.07 -1.43
CA PHE A 110 -14.69 13.65 -1.72
C PHE A 110 -16.07 13.40 -2.34
N GLN A 111 -16.21 12.31 -3.08
CA GLN A 111 -17.51 11.82 -3.53
C GLN A 111 -18.39 11.41 -2.35
N ALA A 112 -19.70 11.43 -2.53
CA ALA A 112 -20.68 11.14 -1.48
C ALA A 112 -20.53 9.75 -0.85
N GLY A 113 -19.98 8.77 -1.59
CA GLY A 113 -19.70 7.42 -1.08
C GLY A 113 -18.54 7.37 -0.08
N HIS A 114 -17.73 8.42 0.03
CA HIS A 114 -16.63 8.44 0.99
C HIS A 114 -17.14 8.56 2.43
N PRO A 115 -16.71 7.72 3.38
CA PRO A 115 -17.20 7.77 4.76
C PRO A 115 -16.94 9.10 5.48
N GLN A 116 -15.93 9.86 5.03
CA GLN A 116 -15.57 11.17 5.59
C GLN A 116 -15.89 12.34 4.64
N ALA A 117 -16.76 12.16 3.64
CA ALA A 117 -17.06 13.20 2.65
C ALA A 117 -17.52 14.53 3.27
N ALA A 118 -18.30 14.48 4.34
CA ALA A 118 -18.83 15.67 5.01
C ALA A 118 -17.84 16.36 5.96
N SER A 119 -16.81 15.65 6.42
CA SER A 119 -15.90 16.09 7.48
C SER A 119 -14.48 16.40 6.99
N HIS A 120 -14.10 15.93 5.81
CA HIS A 120 -12.75 16.09 5.27
C HIS A 120 -12.75 16.59 3.83
N VAL A 121 -11.61 17.15 3.41
CA VAL A 121 -11.39 17.67 2.06
C VAL A 121 -9.99 17.32 1.59
N ASN A 122 -9.82 17.10 0.28
CA ASN A 122 -8.51 17.03 -0.35
C ASN A 122 -7.98 18.43 -0.60
N ILE A 123 -6.78 18.71 -0.10
CA ILE A 123 -6.07 19.96 -0.38
C ILE A 123 -4.80 19.66 -1.15
N LYS A 124 -4.58 20.41 -2.23
CA LYS A 124 -3.33 20.37 -2.97
C LYS A 124 -2.20 20.90 -2.11
N ARG A 125 -1.16 20.09 -1.98
CA ARG A 125 0.07 20.43 -1.28
C ARG A 125 0.75 21.58 -2.03
N ILE A 126 1.28 22.52 -1.27
CA ILE A 126 2.12 23.58 -1.80
C ILE A 126 3.41 23.00 -2.39
N LYS A 127 4.02 22.07 -1.64
CA LYS A 127 5.24 21.37 -2.03
C LYS A 127 4.88 19.89 -2.21
N PRO A 128 5.11 19.31 -3.41
CA PRO A 128 4.94 17.88 -3.61
C PRO A 128 5.83 17.08 -2.65
N VAL A 129 5.35 15.92 -2.22
CA VAL A 129 6.12 14.97 -1.41
C VAL A 129 6.47 13.75 -2.25
N VAL A 130 7.51 13.01 -1.86
CA VAL A 130 7.81 11.71 -2.47
C VAL A 130 7.09 10.65 -1.64
N PRO A 131 6.09 9.93 -2.20
CA PRO A 131 5.46 8.81 -1.51
C PRO A 131 6.50 7.74 -1.16
N VAL A 132 6.47 7.29 0.09
CA VAL A 132 7.23 6.11 0.53
C VAL A 132 6.36 4.89 0.26
N LEU A 133 6.86 3.98 -0.58
CA LEU A 133 6.18 2.73 -0.88
C LEU A 133 6.52 1.74 0.24
N LEU A 134 5.51 1.36 1.02
CA LEU A 134 5.61 0.33 2.05
C LEU A 134 5.17 -1.01 1.48
N GLY A 135 5.86 -2.08 1.89
CA GLY A 135 5.60 -3.45 1.42
C GLY A 135 6.69 -3.98 0.50
N PRO A 136 6.41 -5.10 -0.21
CA PRO A 136 7.37 -5.71 -1.11
C PRO A 136 7.86 -4.72 -2.17
N PRO A 137 9.17 -4.74 -2.51
CA PRO A 137 9.69 -3.86 -3.53
C PRO A 137 9.06 -4.16 -4.89
N VAL A 138 8.92 -3.13 -5.73
CA VAL A 138 8.52 -3.30 -7.12
C VAL A 138 9.55 -4.19 -7.82
N PRO A 139 9.15 -5.33 -8.42
CA PRO A 139 10.09 -6.24 -9.07
C PRO A 139 10.77 -5.62 -10.29
N ARG A 140 11.78 -6.32 -10.80
CA ARG A 140 12.47 -5.96 -12.04
C ARG A 140 11.63 -6.31 -13.26
N ARG A 141 11.67 -5.45 -14.28
CA ARG A 141 10.90 -5.65 -15.52
C ARG A 141 11.49 -6.70 -16.47
N ASP A 142 12.78 -6.96 -16.34
CA ASP A 142 13.59 -7.82 -17.21
C ASP A 142 13.63 -9.28 -16.75
N ARG A 143 12.89 -9.60 -15.68
CA ARG A 143 12.77 -10.93 -15.11
C ARG A 143 11.40 -11.53 -15.39
N ASP A 144 11.35 -12.52 -16.28
CA ASP A 144 10.11 -13.17 -16.69
C ASP A 144 9.34 -13.79 -15.51
N ASP A 145 10.04 -14.36 -14.53
CA ASP A 145 9.45 -14.96 -13.33
C ASP A 145 8.75 -13.94 -12.40
N THR A 146 9.05 -12.65 -12.57
CA THR A 146 8.45 -11.56 -11.78
C THR A 146 7.62 -10.57 -12.60
N LYS A 147 7.47 -10.82 -13.90
CA LYS A 147 6.89 -9.88 -14.86
C LYS A 147 5.43 -9.53 -14.56
N GLU A 148 4.60 -10.52 -14.24
CA GLU A 148 3.22 -10.31 -13.79
C GLU A 148 3.13 -9.39 -12.56
N ARG A 149 4.01 -9.62 -11.57
CA ARG A 149 4.07 -8.77 -10.37
C ARG A 149 4.56 -7.37 -10.69
N TYR A 150 5.55 -7.21 -11.57
CA TYR A 150 5.99 -5.91 -12.07
C TYR A 150 4.82 -5.15 -12.71
N CYS A 151 4.15 -5.75 -13.69
CA CYS A 151 3.02 -5.17 -14.40
C CYS A 151 1.91 -4.74 -13.43
N ARG A 152 1.54 -5.62 -12.49
CA ARG A 152 0.57 -5.32 -11.42
C ARG A 152 0.99 -4.12 -10.58
N SER A 153 2.24 -4.08 -10.10
CA SER A 153 2.75 -2.97 -9.29
C SER A 153 2.76 -1.64 -10.05
N ILE A 154 3.22 -1.63 -11.30
CA ILE A 154 3.27 -0.40 -12.09
C ILE A 154 1.87 0.13 -12.40
N LEU A 155 0.94 -0.72 -12.83
CA LEU A 155 -0.43 -0.28 -13.09
C LEU A 155 -1.10 0.23 -11.81
N THR A 156 -0.99 -0.50 -10.70
CA THR A 156 -1.62 -0.09 -9.43
C THR A 156 -1.13 1.28 -8.95
N LEU A 157 0.15 1.60 -9.17
CA LEU A 157 0.73 2.86 -8.68
C LEU A 157 0.59 4.02 -9.67
N TYR A 158 0.73 3.76 -10.97
CA TYR A 158 0.94 4.79 -11.99
C TYR A 158 -0.15 4.88 -13.06
N PHE A 159 -1.12 3.95 -13.08
CA PHE A 159 -2.32 4.08 -13.89
C PHE A 159 -3.45 4.73 -13.07
N PRO A 160 -4.29 5.59 -13.66
CA PRO A 160 -5.47 6.13 -12.98
C PRO A 160 -6.59 5.08 -12.91
N TRP A 161 -7.07 4.77 -11.70
CA TRP A 161 -8.17 3.83 -11.47
C TRP A 161 -9.05 4.27 -10.30
N ARG A 162 -10.24 3.69 -10.18
CA ARG A 162 -11.12 3.79 -8.99
C ARG A 162 -11.43 2.41 -8.42
N SER A 163 -11.51 1.40 -9.27
CA SER A 163 -11.62 0.01 -8.86
C SER A 163 -10.52 -0.86 -9.47
N ILE A 164 -10.31 -2.04 -8.90
CA ILE A 164 -9.31 -3.00 -9.38
C ILE A 164 -9.63 -3.46 -10.81
N GLN A 165 -10.92 -3.56 -11.15
CA GLN A 165 -11.38 -3.93 -12.50
C GLN A 165 -10.98 -2.89 -13.56
N ASP A 166 -10.74 -1.63 -13.20
CA ASP A 166 -10.21 -0.64 -14.16
C ASP A 166 -8.77 -0.97 -14.57
N VAL A 167 -8.03 -1.61 -13.67
CA VAL A 167 -6.61 -1.93 -13.80
C VAL A 167 -6.42 -3.25 -14.54
N SER A 168 -7.14 -4.30 -14.13
CA SER A 168 -7.16 -5.59 -14.82
C SER A 168 -8.54 -6.26 -14.75
N ASP A 169 -8.99 -6.74 -15.91
CA ASP A 169 -10.14 -7.62 -16.07
C ASP A 169 -9.82 -9.03 -15.56
N ILE A 170 -10.86 -9.78 -15.18
CA ILE A 170 -10.73 -11.12 -14.59
C ILE A 170 -10.13 -12.15 -15.58
N ASN A 171 -10.35 -11.95 -16.87
CA ASN A 171 -9.98 -12.90 -17.92
C ASN A 171 -8.68 -12.55 -18.66
N GLN A 172 -7.88 -11.60 -18.15
CA GLN A 172 -6.61 -11.20 -18.76
C GLN A 172 -5.48 -11.24 -17.75
N THR A 173 -4.25 -11.42 -18.24
CA THR A 173 -3.06 -11.35 -17.38
C THR A 173 -2.67 -9.90 -17.08
N TRP A 174 -1.85 -9.68 -16.04
CA TRP A 174 -1.37 -8.33 -15.75
C TRP A 174 -0.44 -7.82 -16.85
N GLU A 175 0.32 -8.70 -17.50
CA GLU A 175 1.13 -8.32 -18.65
C GLU A 175 0.28 -7.81 -19.81
N GLU A 176 -0.78 -8.53 -20.20
CA GLU A 176 -1.70 -8.11 -21.26
C GLU A 176 -2.36 -6.77 -20.92
N ALA A 177 -2.85 -6.65 -19.68
CA ALA A 177 -3.43 -5.41 -19.16
C ALA A 177 -2.44 -4.25 -19.25
N PHE A 178 -1.16 -4.50 -18.93
CA PHE A 178 -0.11 -3.50 -18.96
C PHE A 178 0.20 -3.04 -20.38
N GLN A 179 0.32 -3.97 -21.34
CA GLN A 179 0.58 -3.65 -22.73
C GLN A 179 -0.46 -2.68 -23.31
N ILE A 180 -1.73 -2.86 -22.95
CA ILE A 180 -2.86 -2.01 -23.38
C ILE A 180 -2.82 -0.65 -22.67
N ARG A 181 -2.58 -0.64 -21.35
CA ARG A 181 -2.79 0.54 -20.49
C ARG A 181 -1.56 1.44 -20.33
N GLN A 182 -0.35 0.94 -20.59
CA GLN A 182 0.92 1.66 -20.36
C GLN A 182 1.02 3.00 -21.10
N THR A 183 0.33 3.15 -22.24
CA THR A 183 0.30 4.39 -23.04
C THR A 183 -0.39 5.56 -22.31
N ARG A 184 -1.24 5.26 -21.33
CA ARG A 184 -1.94 6.25 -20.49
C ARG A 184 -1.12 6.66 -19.27
N ILE A 185 0.02 6.02 -18.99
CA ILE A 185 0.91 6.41 -17.91
C ILE A 185 1.63 7.70 -18.31
N LEU A 186 1.61 8.70 -17.43
CA LEU A 186 2.23 10.00 -17.70
C LEU A 186 3.75 9.86 -17.95
N PRO A 187 4.33 10.61 -18.89
CA PRO A 187 5.78 10.61 -19.14
C PRO A 187 6.63 10.96 -17.91
N THR A 188 6.10 11.78 -16.99
CA THR A 188 6.77 12.09 -15.73
C THR A 188 6.83 10.88 -14.79
N SER A 189 5.81 10.04 -14.79
CA SER A 189 5.74 8.81 -14.01
C SER A 189 6.75 7.79 -14.53
N TRP A 190 6.93 7.69 -15.85
CA TRP A 190 7.95 6.84 -16.45
C TRP A 190 9.38 7.13 -15.97
N LYS A 191 9.71 8.39 -15.68
CA LYS A 191 11.01 8.73 -15.07
C LYS A 191 11.20 8.04 -13.72
N ILE A 192 10.15 8.01 -12.90
CA ILE A 192 10.17 7.39 -11.58
C ILE A 192 10.22 5.87 -11.73
N ILE A 193 9.42 5.30 -12.64
CA ILE A 193 9.41 3.86 -12.95
C ILE A 193 10.81 3.39 -13.40
N ASN A 194 11.48 4.16 -14.27
CA ASN A 194 12.83 3.84 -14.72
C ASN A 194 13.86 3.98 -13.59
N ASN A 195 13.71 4.97 -12.70
CA ASN A 195 14.57 5.09 -11.52
C ASN A 195 14.39 3.89 -10.56
N ILE A 196 13.17 3.39 -10.38
CA ILE A 196 12.91 2.19 -9.58
C ILE A 196 13.64 0.98 -10.18
N GLN A 197 13.56 0.80 -11.49
CA GLN A 197 14.30 -0.27 -12.19
C GLN A 197 15.81 -0.14 -11.97
N LEU A 198 16.37 1.06 -12.16
CA LEU A 198 17.80 1.33 -11.96
C LEU A 198 18.25 1.04 -10.53
N LEU A 199 17.44 1.42 -9.53
CA LEU A 199 17.74 1.12 -8.12
C LEU A 199 17.80 -0.39 -7.85
N GLN A 200 16.94 -1.18 -8.50
CA GLN A 200 16.99 -2.64 -8.38
C GLN A 200 18.21 -3.23 -9.08
N GLU A 201 18.58 -2.71 -10.26
CA GLU A 201 19.80 -3.11 -10.96
C GLU A 201 21.04 -2.88 -10.08
N CYS A 202 21.24 -1.65 -9.60
CA CYS A 202 22.37 -1.33 -8.73
C CYS A 202 22.38 -2.12 -7.42
N LYS A 203 21.20 -2.41 -6.84
CA LYS A 203 21.10 -3.25 -5.64
C LYS A 203 21.62 -4.66 -5.92
N ASN A 204 21.19 -5.28 -7.03
CA ASN A 204 21.64 -6.62 -7.38
C ASN A 204 23.15 -6.66 -7.65
N ASP A 205 23.68 -5.70 -8.41
CA ASP A 205 25.12 -5.64 -8.71
C ASP A 205 25.97 -5.54 -7.43
N ARG A 206 25.51 -4.73 -6.48
CA ARG A 206 26.17 -4.58 -5.18
C ARG A 206 26.07 -5.85 -4.34
N ASP A 207 24.89 -6.45 -4.29
CA ASP A 207 24.65 -7.64 -3.47
C ASP A 207 25.42 -8.86 -4.05
N GLU A 208 25.52 -8.97 -5.38
CA GLU A 208 26.37 -9.95 -6.07
C GLU A 208 27.87 -9.73 -5.77
N HIS A 209 28.34 -8.49 -5.85
CA HIS A 209 29.73 -8.17 -5.50
C HIS A 209 30.04 -8.51 -4.03
N LEU A 210 29.12 -8.21 -3.11
CA LEU A 210 29.27 -8.54 -1.69
C LEU A 210 29.32 -10.05 -1.48
N GLN A 211 28.50 -10.81 -2.20
CA GLN A 211 28.51 -12.26 -2.14
C GLN A 211 29.85 -12.84 -2.63
N GLN A 212 30.36 -12.36 -3.77
CA GLN A 212 31.65 -12.80 -4.31
C GLN A 212 32.82 -12.52 -3.34
N VAL A 213 32.84 -11.34 -2.71
CA VAL A 213 33.85 -10.98 -1.71
C VAL A 213 33.76 -11.89 -0.48
N THR A 214 32.54 -12.20 -0.04
CA THR A 214 32.30 -13.09 1.11
C THR A 214 32.76 -14.53 0.81
N GLU A 215 32.45 -15.04 -0.37
CA GLU A 215 32.86 -16.37 -0.84
C GLU A 215 34.38 -16.46 -0.99
N ALA A 216 35.04 -15.44 -1.56
CA ALA A 216 36.49 -15.40 -1.69
C ALA A 216 37.20 -15.47 -0.32
N ALA A 217 36.72 -14.70 0.66
CA ALA A 217 37.28 -14.72 2.03
C ALA A 217 37.12 -16.09 2.72
N GLN A 218 36.04 -16.82 2.43
CA GLN A 218 35.83 -18.18 2.94
C GLN A 218 36.75 -19.20 2.25
N THR A 219 37.05 -19.04 0.95
CA THR A 219 37.98 -19.94 0.25
C THR A 219 39.45 -19.74 0.63
N GLU A 220 39.82 -18.55 1.12
CA GLU A 220 41.20 -18.26 1.56
C GLU A 220 41.51 -18.76 2.98
N THR A 221 40.51 -19.24 3.75
CA THR A 221 40.67 -19.70 5.14
C THR A 221 40.82 -21.23 5.31
N ASP A 222 40.78 -22.02 4.23
CA ASP A 222 41.05 -23.48 4.24
C ASP A 222 42.56 -23.82 4.09
N GLY A 223 43.45 -22.83 4.20
CA GLY A 223 44.89 -23.01 4.25
C GLY A 223 45.43 -23.11 5.67
N ASP A 224 45.57 -24.34 6.19
CA ASP A 224 46.45 -24.79 7.28
C ASP A 224 46.90 -23.73 8.30
N TYR A 225 46.06 -23.46 9.30
CA TYR A 225 46.52 -22.92 10.58
C TYR A 225 45.87 -23.67 11.74
N SER A 226 46.65 -24.57 12.34
CA SER A 226 46.42 -25.06 13.71
C SER A 226 46.44 -23.85 14.66
N TYR A 227 45.28 -23.47 15.19
CA TYR A 227 45.18 -22.44 16.21
C TYR A 227 45.85 -22.91 17.51
N PRO A 228 46.89 -22.24 18.01
CA PRO A 228 47.30 -22.39 19.39
C PRO A 228 46.17 -21.86 20.27
N ASN A 229 45.77 -22.67 21.24
CA ASN A 229 44.78 -22.36 22.25
C ASN A 229 45.11 -21.02 22.95
N HIS A 230 44.46 -19.93 22.54
CA HIS A 230 44.42 -18.68 23.28
C HIS A 230 42.96 -18.31 23.47
N ASN A 231 42.48 -18.60 24.68
CA ASN A 231 41.47 -17.80 25.33
C ASN A 231 41.91 -16.34 25.22
N ASP A 232 41.26 -15.57 24.35
CA ASP A 232 40.61 -14.33 24.77
C ASP A 232 39.56 -13.91 23.73
N SER A 233 38.36 -13.72 24.27
CA SER A 233 37.11 -13.22 23.71
C SER A 233 37.26 -12.08 22.69
N ASP A 234 36.69 -12.25 21.50
CA ASP A 234 35.96 -11.18 20.82
C ASP A 234 34.72 -11.80 20.16
N ASN A 235 33.62 -11.74 20.91
CA ASN A 235 32.32 -12.25 20.52
C ASN A 235 31.67 -11.37 19.47
N ASP A 236 31.00 -12.03 18.54
CA ASP A 236 29.92 -11.50 17.71
C ASP A 236 28.96 -10.65 18.55
N VAL A 237 28.92 -9.35 18.33
CA VAL A 237 27.84 -8.51 18.85
C VAL A 237 26.72 -8.52 17.82
N GLU A 238 25.91 -9.58 17.87
CA GLU A 238 24.52 -9.51 17.42
C GLU A 238 23.85 -8.29 18.06
N ASN A 239 22.98 -7.61 17.31
CA ASN A 239 22.24 -6.42 17.73
C ASN A 239 21.31 -6.69 18.95
N THR A 240 21.89 -6.79 20.15
CA THR A 240 21.19 -6.89 21.44
C THR A 240 20.48 -5.59 21.82
N GLU A 241 20.93 -4.45 21.30
CA GLU A 241 20.33 -3.14 21.57
C GLU A 241 18.86 -3.02 21.12
N ILE A 242 18.43 -3.78 20.08
CA ILE A 242 17.04 -3.75 19.62
C ILE A 242 16.11 -4.55 20.55
N PHE A 243 16.59 -5.66 21.10
CA PHE A 243 15.79 -6.50 22.00
C PHE A 243 15.64 -5.82 23.38
N ASP A 244 16.68 -5.16 23.86
CA ASP A 244 16.63 -4.41 25.13
C ASP A 244 15.66 -3.22 25.07
N VAL A 245 15.53 -2.55 23.91
CA VAL A 245 14.58 -1.45 23.70
C VAL A 245 13.13 -1.94 23.67
N LEU A 246 12.88 -3.16 23.20
CA LEU A 246 11.54 -3.77 23.16
C LEU A 246 11.12 -4.30 24.54
N GLU A 247 12.06 -4.83 25.33
CA GLU A 247 11.80 -5.29 26.71
C GLU A 247 11.54 -4.14 27.68
N ALA A 248 12.05 -2.93 27.41
CA ALA A 248 11.86 -1.75 28.26
C ALA A 248 10.47 -1.08 28.10
N ILE A 249 9.62 -1.53 27.18
CA ILE A 249 8.28 -0.98 26.96
C ILE A 249 7.28 -1.68 27.89
N ASP A 250 6.90 -1.02 28.99
CA ASP A 250 5.83 -1.49 29.88
C ASP A 250 4.45 -1.32 29.23
N ILE A 251 3.92 -2.41 28.67
CA ILE A 251 2.61 -2.48 28.00
C ILE A 251 1.46 -2.21 28.99
N THR A 252 1.69 -2.30 30.30
CA THR A 252 0.65 -2.08 31.32
C THR A 252 0.41 -0.61 31.65
N CYS A 253 1.27 0.30 31.16
CA CYS A 253 1.14 1.76 31.33
C CYS A 253 0.28 2.45 30.25
N ILE A 254 -0.40 1.69 29.37
CA ILE A 254 -1.32 2.27 28.38
C ILE A 254 -2.56 2.82 29.13
N PRO A 255 -2.85 4.14 29.05
CA PRO A 255 -3.99 4.70 29.74
C PRO A 255 -5.28 4.07 29.19
N THR A 256 -6.07 3.44 30.07
CA THR A 256 -7.42 2.95 29.77
C THR A 256 -8.23 4.06 29.11
N ILE A 257 -8.57 3.85 27.84
CA ILE A 257 -9.38 4.77 27.05
C ILE A 257 -10.79 4.78 27.66
N ASN A 258 -11.21 5.91 28.20
CA ASN A 258 -12.57 6.11 28.69
C ASN A 258 -13.58 5.87 27.55
N ASP A 259 -14.51 4.95 27.79
CA ASP A 259 -15.48 4.35 26.86
C ASP A 259 -16.52 5.30 26.23
N ASN A 260 -16.44 6.61 26.45
CA ASN A 260 -17.56 7.52 26.16
C ASN A 260 -17.49 8.31 24.84
N THR A 261 -16.46 8.11 24.00
CA THR A 261 -16.36 8.76 22.67
C THR A 261 -16.52 7.81 21.48
N ASN A 262 -16.87 6.55 21.75
CA ASN A 262 -16.83 5.41 20.81
C ASN A 262 -17.79 5.46 19.61
N LYS A 263 -18.88 6.24 19.64
CA LYS A 263 -19.96 6.07 18.64
C LYS A 263 -19.61 6.49 17.22
N ALA A 264 -18.93 7.62 17.02
CA ALA A 264 -18.64 8.12 15.67
C ALA A 264 -17.54 7.30 14.96
N GLU A 265 -16.60 6.77 15.73
CA GLU A 265 -15.46 5.99 15.25
C GLU A 265 -15.86 4.53 14.97
N GLN A 266 -16.71 3.93 15.81
CA GLN A 266 -17.33 2.62 15.53
C GLN A 266 -18.19 2.66 14.27
N ILE A 267 -18.95 3.74 14.05
CA ILE A 267 -19.74 3.91 12.83
C ILE A 267 -18.84 4.04 11.59
N TYR A 268 -17.68 4.70 11.70
CA TYR A 268 -16.71 4.77 10.61
C TYR A 268 -16.13 3.38 10.31
N PHE A 269 -15.78 2.63 11.35
CA PHE A 269 -15.27 1.27 11.25
C PHE A 269 -16.26 0.33 10.56
N GLU A 270 -17.50 0.25 11.04
CA GLU A 270 -18.55 -0.60 10.44
C GLU A 270 -18.80 -0.24 8.97
N LYS A 271 -18.79 1.05 8.63
CA LYS A 271 -19.01 1.51 7.25
C LYS A 271 -17.83 1.21 6.32
N ILE A 272 -16.59 1.26 6.82
CA ILE A 272 -15.40 0.91 6.03
C ILE A 272 -15.41 -0.59 5.73
N VAL A 273 -15.63 -1.44 6.74
CA VAL A 273 -15.69 -2.90 6.59
C VAL A 273 -16.77 -3.28 5.57
N GLN A 274 -17.99 -2.74 5.72
CA GLN A 274 -19.07 -3.00 4.77
C GLN A 274 -18.79 -2.51 3.34
N ALA A 275 -18.05 -1.42 3.18
CA ALA A 275 -17.71 -0.89 1.85
C ALA A 275 -16.59 -1.69 1.16
N VAL A 276 -15.68 -2.28 1.93
CA VAL A 276 -14.64 -3.19 1.42
C VAL A 276 -15.25 -4.53 1.03
N ASP A 277 -16.15 -5.09 1.84
CA ASP A 277 -16.79 -6.39 1.58
C ASP A 277 -17.76 -6.37 0.38
N GLN A 278 -18.19 -5.18 -0.06
CA GLN A 278 -19.14 -4.99 -1.17
C GLN A 278 -18.47 -4.60 -2.51
N ALA A 279 -17.14 -4.43 -2.56
CA ALA A 279 -16.39 -3.97 -3.73
C ALA A 279 -15.56 -5.09 -4.39
#